data_AF-A0A535R2Y3-F1
#
_entry.id   AF-A0A535R2Y3-F1
#
_cell.length_a   1.000
_cell.length_b   1.000
_cell.length_c   1.000
_cell.angle_alpha   90.00
_cell.angle_beta   90.00
_cell.angle_gamma   90.00
#
_symmetry.space_group_name_H-M   'P 1'
#
loop_
_entity.id
_entity.type
_entity.pdbx_description
1 polymer ?
#
loop_
_entity_poly.entity_id
_entity_poly.type
_entity_poly.pdbx_seq_one_letter_code
_entity_poly.pdbx_strand_id
1 'polypeptide(L)'
;MENRAYSEVINSPYIASLAKLGSTEGNYFATDHPSLPNYAELTSGQSFPNAATDCDPSASCQSAAVNIADRITASGRTWKEYAESMGTACKRTTSGLYAARHNPFVYYSDISAATCQANVVDYSHLAGDLASTATTPSYAFITPNSCSDMHDCSTAAGDGWLSQNLPQI
;
A
#
# COMPACT_ATOMS: atom_id res chain seq x y z
N MET A 1 1.83 6.41 9.95
CA MET A 1 3.05 5.79 9.37
C MET A 1 3.22 4.44 10.03
N GLU A 2 3.84 3.49 9.34
CA GLU A 2 3.89 2.10 9.78
C GLU A 2 4.61 2.02 11.15
N ASN A 3 3.98 1.39 12.14
CA ASN A 3 4.49 1.19 13.50
C ASN A 3 5.05 2.44 14.22
N ARG A 4 4.60 3.64 13.85
CA ARG A 4 4.96 4.90 14.52
C ARG A 4 3.74 5.58 15.12
N ALA A 5 3.86 5.97 16.39
CA ALA A 5 2.86 6.80 17.05
C ALA A 5 2.84 8.21 16.44
N TYR A 6 1.69 8.87 16.52
CA TYR A 6 1.52 10.26 16.05
C TYR A 6 2.61 11.21 16.56
N SER A 7 2.97 11.11 17.84
CA SER A 7 4.01 11.94 18.48
C SER A 7 5.41 11.75 17.89
N GLU A 8 5.69 10.59 17.30
CA GLU A 8 6.96 10.32 16.62
C GLU A 8 7.01 10.94 15.21
N VAL A 9 5.85 11.08 14.57
CA VAL A 9 5.75 11.45 13.15
C VAL A 9 5.46 12.93 12.94
N ILE A 10 4.62 13.54 13.78
CA ILE A 10 4.15 14.92 13.55
C ILE A 10 5.27 15.97 13.65
N ASN A 11 6.42 15.60 14.22
CA ASN A 11 7.60 16.47 14.30
C ASN A 11 8.49 16.40 13.05
N SER A 12 8.22 15.49 12.11
CA SER A 12 8.97 15.39 10.86
C SER A 12 8.65 16.58 9.94
N PRO A 13 9.66 17.28 9.37
CA PRO A 13 9.45 18.55 8.66
C PRO A 13 8.42 18.49 7.53
N TYR A 14 8.50 17.48 6.65
CA TYR A 14 7.60 17.40 5.51
C TYR A 14 6.18 17.01 5.95
N ILE A 15 6.03 15.99 6.80
CA ILE A 15 4.71 15.59 7.32
C ILE A 15 4.04 16.71 8.13
N ALA A 16 4.80 17.43 8.97
CA ALA A 16 4.30 18.59 9.70
C ALA A 16 3.80 19.69 8.77
N SER A 17 4.42 19.84 7.58
CA SER A 17 3.96 20.79 6.56
C SER A 17 2.65 20.34 5.92
N LEU A 18 2.49 19.04 5.63
CA LEU A 18 1.25 18.48 5.07
C LEU A 18 0.09 18.63 6.04
N ALA A 19 0.31 18.41 7.34
CA ALA A 19 -0.71 18.57 8.37
C ALA A 19 -1.28 20.01 8.44
N LYS A 20 -0.53 21.02 7.98
CA LYS A 20 -0.99 22.42 7.88
C LYS A 20 -1.76 22.71 6.59
N LEU A 21 -1.56 21.89 5.56
CA LEU A 21 -2.19 22.05 4.23
C LEU A 21 -3.44 21.20 4.06
N GLY A 22 -3.55 20.09 4.81
CA GLY A 22 -4.67 19.14 4.73
C GLY A 22 -5.42 18.94 6.05
N SER A 23 -6.03 17.78 6.20
CA SER A 23 -6.67 17.34 7.45
C SER A 23 -5.76 16.38 8.22
N THR A 24 -5.92 16.36 9.54
CA THR A 24 -5.32 15.35 10.42
C THR A 24 -6.45 14.58 11.11
N GLU A 25 -6.59 13.31 10.78
CA GLU A 25 -7.62 12.42 11.35
C GLU A 25 -7.14 11.85 12.69
N GLY A 26 -7.35 12.59 13.79
CA GLY A 26 -6.89 12.23 15.13
C GLY A 26 -7.58 11.01 15.77
N ASN A 27 -8.63 10.47 15.14
CA ASN A 27 -9.39 9.30 15.60
C ASN A 27 -9.38 8.17 14.54
N TYR A 28 -8.24 7.98 13.86
CA TYR A 28 -8.01 6.89 12.93
C TYR A 28 -7.19 5.78 13.61
N PHE A 29 -7.74 4.57 13.65
CA PHE A 29 -7.15 3.45 14.40
C PHE A 29 -6.87 2.26 13.49
N ALA A 30 -5.81 1.52 13.82
CA ALA A 30 -5.61 0.17 13.29
C ALA A 30 -6.77 -0.73 13.71
N THR A 31 -7.18 -1.64 12.83
CA THR A 31 -8.26 -2.58 13.09
C THR A 31 -7.75 -3.83 13.81
N ASP A 32 -6.52 -4.24 13.53
CA ASP A 32 -5.87 -5.40 14.11
C ASP A 32 -4.34 -5.20 14.25
N HIS A 33 -3.66 -6.14 14.91
CA HIS A 33 -2.20 -6.25 14.90
C HIS A 33 -1.84 -7.71 14.66
N PRO A 34 -1.05 -8.05 13.61
CA PRO A 34 -0.02 -7.24 12.94
C PRO A 34 -0.50 -6.47 11.67
N SER A 35 0.40 -6.11 10.74
CA SER A 35 0.14 -5.15 9.65
C SER A 35 -0.78 -5.71 8.55
N LEU A 36 -0.65 -6.98 8.15
CA LEU A 36 -1.41 -7.58 7.04
C LEU A 36 -2.95 -7.36 7.13
N PRO A 37 -3.61 -7.65 8.27
CA PRO A 37 -5.05 -7.46 8.41
C PRO A 37 -5.50 -6.02 8.12
N ASN A 38 -4.75 -5.02 8.59
CA ASN A 38 -5.07 -3.61 8.37
C ASN A 38 -5.12 -3.24 6.88
N TYR A 39 -4.14 -3.71 6.09
CA TYR A 39 -4.12 -3.45 4.64
C TYR A 39 -5.28 -4.15 3.93
N ALA A 40 -5.53 -5.43 4.26
CA ALA A 40 -6.61 -6.18 3.65
C ALA A 40 -8.00 -5.62 4.00
N GLU A 41 -8.17 -5.13 5.23
CA GLU A 41 -9.40 -4.51 5.71
C GLU A 41 -9.60 -3.11 5.14
N LEU A 42 -8.53 -2.32 4.99
CA LEU A 42 -8.58 -1.02 4.32
C LEU A 42 -9.11 -1.16 2.88
N THR A 43 -8.70 -2.21 2.16
CA THR A 43 -9.10 -2.40 0.75
C THR A 43 -10.34 -3.27 0.54
N SER A 44 -10.86 -3.96 1.55
CA SER A 44 -12.07 -4.79 1.43
C SER A 44 -13.24 -4.41 2.34
N GLY A 45 -12.96 -3.70 3.43
CA GLY A 45 -13.93 -3.46 4.51
C GLY A 45 -14.36 -4.73 5.26
N GLN A 46 -13.61 -5.83 5.14
CA GLN A 46 -13.91 -7.14 5.75
C GLN A 46 -12.70 -7.69 6.49
N SER A 47 -12.92 -8.29 7.65
CA SER A 47 -11.86 -8.86 8.49
C SER A 47 -11.03 -9.91 7.74
N PHE A 48 -9.71 -9.87 7.92
CA PHE A 48 -8.82 -10.86 7.30
C PHE A 48 -8.79 -12.16 8.12
N PRO A 49 -8.92 -13.35 7.49
CA PRO A 49 -9.04 -14.63 8.22
C PRO A 49 -7.83 -15.00 9.08
N ASN A 50 -6.64 -14.42 8.82
CA ASN A 50 -5.42 -14.66 9.59
C ASN A 50 -5.00 -13.43 10.42
N ALA A 51 -5.96 -12.82 11.12
CA ALA A 51 -5.76 -11.59 11.88
C ALA A 51 -4.63 -11.63 12.93
N ALA A 52 -4.23 -12.82 13.41
CA ALA A 52 -3.26 -12.96 14.49
C ALA A 52 -1.78 -12.98 14.05
N THR A 53 -1.48 -13.17 12.76
CA THR A 53 -0.09 -13.30 12.28
C THR A 53 0.06 -12.82 10.84
N ASP A 54 1.16 -12.13 10.54
CA ASP A 54 1.56 -11.88 9.17
C ASP A 54 1.99 -13.19 8.50
N CYS A 55 1.69 -13.32 7.22
CA CYS A 55 2.10 -14.43 6.38
C CYS A 55 2.28 -13.95 4.96
N ASP A 56 3.20 -14.57 4.21
CA ASP A 56 3.24 -14.36 2.77
C ASP A 56 2.01 -15.03 2.11
N PRO A 57 1.51 -14.48 0.98
CA PRO A 57 0.34 -15.00 0.30
C PRO A 57 0.45 -16.49 -0.05
N SER A 58 -0.52 -17.29 0.41
CA SER A 58 -0.55 -18.74 0.18
C SER A 58 -1.99 -19.26 0.26
N ALA A 59 -2.21 -20.55 0.01
CA ALA A 59 -3.55 -21.15 0.10
C ALA A 59 -4.19 -21.00 1.49
N SER A 60 -3.37 -20.96 2.55
CA SER A 60 -3.80 -20.73 3.93
C SER A 60 -3.70 -19.27 4.38
N CYS A 61 -3.25 -18.36 3.51
CA CYS A 61 -3.09 -16.93 3.79
C CYS A 61 -3.54 -16.14 2.55
N GLN A 62 -4.86 -16.08 2.37
CA GLN A 62 -5.54 -15.42 1.26
C GLN A 62 -6.95 -15.04 1.70
N SER A 63 -7.60 -14.15 0.95
CA SER A 63 -8.97 -13.73 1.18
C SER A 63 -9.79 -13.81 -0.10
N ALA A 64 -11.05 -14.21 0.05
CA ALA A 64 -12.07 -14.17 -1.02
C ALA A 64 -13.01 -12.96 -0.87
N ALA A 65 -12.65 -11.99 -0.03
CA ALA A 65 -13.44 -10.79 0.18
C ALA A 65 -13.52 -9.94 -1.09
N VAL A 66 -14.72 -9.49 -1.43
CA VAL A 66 -14.90 -8.42 -2.42
C VAL A 66 -14.13 -7.20 -1.96
N ASN A 67 -13.32 -6.65 -2.86
CA ASN A 67 -12.37 -5.59 -2.56
C ASN A 67 -12.55 -4.38 -3.49
N ILE A 68 -11.80 -3.31 -3.23
CA ILE A 68 -11.90 -2.06 -3.96
C ILE A 68 -11.55 -2.21 -5.44
N ALA A 69 -10.63 -3.11 -5.81
CA ALA A 69 -10.28 -3.37 -7.21
C ALA A 69 -11.46 -3.93 -7.99
N ASP A 70 -12.31 -4.76 -7.37
CA ASP A 70 -13.53 -5.27 -8.00
C ASP A 70 -14.51 -4.14 -8.29
N ARG A 71 -14.68 -3.23 -7.32
CA ARG A 71 -15.58 -2.07 -7.46
C ARG A 71 -15.11 -1.12 -8.56
N ILE A 72 -13.81 -0.88 -8.64
CA ILE A 72 -13.21 -0.01 -9.66
C ILE A 72 -13.37 -0.64 -11.04
N THR A 73 -12.99 -1.91 -11.19
CA THR A 73 -13.12 -2.67 -12.44
C THR A 73 -14.57 -2.73 -12.91
N ALA A 74 -15.51 -3.06 -12.02
CA ALA A 74 -16.94 -3.13 -12.34
C ALA A 74 -17.53 -1.79 -12.81
N SER A 75 -16.92 -0.67 -12.41
CA SER A 75 -17.31 0.67 -12.87
C SER A 75 -16.71 1.08 -14.22
N GLY A 76 -15.92 0.21 -14.86
CA GLY A 76 -15.19 0.51 -16.10
C GLY A 76 -13.96 1.41 -15.89
N ARG A 77 -13.50 1.56 -14.65
CA ARG A 77 -12.32 2.34 -14.28
C ARG A 77 -11.11 1.44 -14.07
N THR A 78 -9.92 2.06 -14.08
CA THR A 78 -8.64 1.37 -13.93
C THR A 78 -8.07 1.54 -12.53
N TRP A 79 -7.32 0.54 -12.07
CA TRP A 79 -6.59 0.58 -10.80
C TRP A 79 -5.18 0.03 -10.98
N LYS A 80 -4.26 0.51 -10.15
CA LYS A 80 -2.92 -0.06 -10.00
C LYS A 80 -2.45 0.02 -8.55
N GLU A 81 -1.65 -0.96 -8.17
CA GLU A 81 -0.83 -0.97 -6.97
C GLU A 81 0.65 -0.84 -7.36
N TYR A 82 1.37 0.00 -6.62
CA TYR A 82 2.75 0.35 -6.84
C TYR A 82 3.55 0.10 -5.57
N ALA A 83 4.20 -1.06 -5.46
CA ALA A 83 5.03 -1.41 -4.30
C ALA A 83 6.51 -1.11 -4.55
N GLU A 84 7.13 -0.35 -3.67
CA GLU A 84 8.56 -0.05 -3.76
C GLU A 84 9.40 -1.29 -3.42
N SER A 85 10.48 -1.49 -4.18
CA SER A 85 11.39 -2.65 -4.05
C SER A 85 10.75 -4.02 -4.36
N MET A 86 9.56 -4.04 -4.95
CA MET A 86 8.88 -5.25 -5.36
C MET A 86 9.67 -5.98 -6.45
N GLY A 87 10.26 -5.24 -7.38
CA GLY A 87 11.06 -5.74 -8.49
C GLY A 87 10.21 -6.37 -9.59
N THR A 88 9.67 -7.57 -9.36
CA THR A 88 8.84 -8.28 -10.35
C THR A 88 7.36 -8.11 -10.04
N ALA A 89 6.55 -7.84 -11.06
CA ALA A 89 5.11 -7.72 -10.92
C ALA A 89 4.47 -8.97 -10.30
N CYS A 90 3.42 -8.76 -9.51
CA CYS A 90 2.75 -9.77 -8.70
C CYS A 90 3.68 -10.64 -7.81
N LYS A 91 4.80 -10.10 -7.30
CA LYS A 91 5.64 -10.79 -6.30
C LYS A 91 4.86 -11.07 -5.01
N ARG A 92 4.68 -12.35 -4.73
CA ARG A 92 3.94 -12.88 -3.57
C ARG A 92 4.84 -13.30 -2.41
N THR A 93 6.11 -12.86 -2.39
CA THR A 93 7.06 -13.23 -1.34
C THR A 93 7.79 -12.01 -0.83
N THR A 94 7.91 -11.92 0.49
CA THR A 94 8.70 -10.89 1.16
C THR A 94 10.18 -11.10 0.86
N SER A 95 10.90 -10.05 0.46
CA SER A 95 12.32 -10.15 0.10
C SER A 95 12.96 -8.76 -0.02
N GLY A 96 14.13 -8.60 0.60
CA GLY A 96 14.78 -7.29 0.72
C GLY A 96 13.91 -6.35 1.57
N LEU A 97 13.70 -5.12 1.09
CA LEU A 97 12.83 -4.13 1.73
C LEU A 97 11.35 -4.27 1.33
N TYR A 98 11.03 -5.15 0.37
CA TYR A 98 9.65 -5.39 -0.02
C TYR A 98 8.97 -6.37 0.95
N ALA A 99 7.89 -5.91 1.57
CA ALA A 99 7.04 -6.68 2.46
C ALA A 99 5.72 -7.03 1.77
N ALA A 100 5.50 -8.30 1.43
CA ALA A 100 4.27 -8.72 0.75
C ALA A 100 3.04 -8.42 1.62
N ARG A 101 3.16 -8.46 2.95
CA ARG A 101 2.12 -8.09 3.93
C ARG A 101 1.59 -6.65 3.83
N HIS A 102 2.31 -5.74 3.16
CA HIS A 102 1.83 -4.36 2.94
C HIS A 102 1.08 -4.21 1.60
N ASN A 103 1.06 -5.24 0.75
CA ASN A 103 0.36 -5.26 -0.53
C ASN A 103 -0.89 -6.15 -0.43
N PRO A 104 -2.09 -5.61 -0.21
CA PRO A 104 -3.28 -6.44 0.01
C PRO A 104 -3.71 -7.20 -1.26
N PHE A 105 -3.40 -6.69 -2.45
CA PHE A 105 -3.92 -7.24 -3.71
C PHE A 105 -3.31 -8.60 -4.07
N VAL A 106 -2.14 -8.95 -3.53
CA VAL A 106 -1.58 -10.30 -3.70
C VAL A 106 -2.27 -11.35 -2.82
N TYR A 107 -3.13 -10.97 -1.87
CA TYR A 107 -3.87 -11.92 -1.02
C TYR A 107 -5.26 -12.26 -1.55
N TYR A 108 -5.81 -11.48 -2.48
CA TYR A 108 -7.15 -11.73 -3.00
C TYR A 108 -7.17 -12.87 -4.01
N SER A 109 -7.98 -13.89 -3.74
CA SER A 109 -8.04 -15.11 -4.55
C SER A 109 -8.77 -14.93 -5.88
N ASP A 110 -9.58 -13.89 -6.02
CA ASP A 110 -10.34 -13.54 -7.22
C ASP A 110 -9.54 -12.69 -8.22
N ILE A 111 -8.47 -12.03 -7.78
CA ILE A 111 -7.52 -11.37 -8.69
C ILE A 111 -6.74 -12.44 -9.46
N SER A 112 -7.06 -12.57 -10.75
CA SER A 112 -6.38 -13.51 -11.64
C SER A 112 -4.88 -13.22 -11.74
N ALA A 113 -4.08 -14.24 -12.07
CA ALA A 113 -2.64 -14.05 -12.28
C ALA A 113 -2.33 -12.98 -13.35
N ALA A 114 -3.13 -12.93 -14.44
CA ALA A 114 -2.95 -11.92 -15.48
C ALA A 114 -3.27 -10.50 -14.98
N THR A 115 -4.36 -10.33 -14.24
CA THR A 115 -4.73 -9.05 -13.62
C THR A 115 -3.67 -8.59 -12.63
N CYS A 116 -3.17 -9.51 -11.80
CA CYS A 116 -2.13 -9.21 -10.83
C CYS A 116 -0.83 -8.76 -11.51
N GLN A 117 -0.38 -9.47 -12.56
CA GLN A 117 0.82 -9.09 -13.32
C GLN A 117 0.69 -7.74 -14.02
N ALA A 118 -0.52 -7.35 -14.42
CA ALA A 118 -0.77 -6.06 -15.09
C ALA A 118 -0.89 -4.89 -14.10
N ASN A 119 -1.50 -5.13 -12.93
CA ASN A 119 -1.94 -4.06 -12.04
C ASN A 119 -1.17 -3.98 -10.71
N VAL A 120 -0.42 -5.00 -10.32
CA VAL A 120 0.36 -5.03 -9.07
C VAL A 120 1.84 -5.04 -9.43
N VAL A 121 2.44 -3.86 -9.45
CA VAL A 121 3.73 -3.60 -10.10
C VAL A 121 4.71 -2.88 -9.19
N ASP A 122 5.99 -2.88 -9.57
CA ASP A 122 6.99 -2.13 -8.84
C ASP A 122 6.74 -0.62 -8.93
N TYR A 123 7.07 0.11 -7.85
CA TYR A 123 6.93 1.56 -7.74
C TYR A 123 7.54 2.33 -8.92
N SER A 124 8.61 1.82 -9.53
CA SER A 124 9.26 2.43 -10.72
C SER A 124 8.32 2.66 -11.91
N HIS A 125 7.18 1.97 -11.97
CA HIS A 125 6.16 2.19 -13.01
C HIS A 125 5.34 3.47 -12.81
N LEU A 126 5.24 3.99 -11.58
CA LEU A 126 4.33 5.08 -11.23
C LEU A 126 4.54 6.32 -12.10
N ALA A 127 5.78 6.79 -12.21
CA ALA A 127 6.09 8.00 -12.99
C ALA A 127 5.70 7.88 -14.47
N GLY A 128 5.84 6.69 -15.05
CA GLY A 128 5.43 6.43 -16.43
C GLY A 128 3.92 6.45 -16.61
N ASP A 129 3.17 5.87 -15.67
CA ASP A 129 1.70 5.86 -15.73
C ASP A 129 1.11 7.27 -15.46
N LEU A 130 1.74 8.06 -14.58
CA LEU A 130 1.32 9.45 -14.29
C LEU A 130 1.71 10.46 -15.39
N ALA A 131 2.49 10.05 -16.41
CA ALA A 131 2.95 10.95 -17.46
C ALA A 131 1.82 11.56 -18.31
N SER A 132 0.63 10.95 -18.31
CA SER A 132 -0.55 11.49 -18.98
C SER A 132 -1.84 11.04 -18.30
N THR A 133 -2.92 11.80 -18.52
CA THR A 133 -4.26 11.42 -18.04
C THR A 133 -4.77 10.12 -18.68
N ALA A 134 -4.30 9.76 -19.88
CA ALA A 134 -4.69 8.53 -20.56
C ALA A 134 -4.06 7.27 -19.94
N THR A 135 -2.93 7.42 -19.26
CA THR A 135 -2.19 6.32 -18.61
C THR A 135 -2.38 6.31 -17.10
N THR A 136 -2.84 7.41 -16.51
CA THR A 136 -3.07 7.54 -15.06
C THR A 136 -4.23 6.63 -14.63
N PRO A 137 -4.03 5.73 -13.65
CA PRO A 137 -5.11 4.90 -13.15
C PRO A 137 -6.15 5.74 -12.40
N SER A 138 -7.42 5.34 -12.44
CA SER A 138 -8.46 6.01 -11.64
C SER A 138 -8.27 5.81 -10.13
N TYR A 139 -7.53 4.78 -9.73
CA TYR A 139 -7.14 4.49 -8.37
C TYR A 139 -5.69 3.99 -8.34
N ALA A 140 -4.85 4.67 -7.59
CA ALA A 140 -3.48 4.27 -7.33
C ALA A 140 -3.33 3.93 -5.84
N PHE A 141 -2.82 2.74 -5.55
CA PHE A 141 -2.38 2.37 -4.21
C PHE A 141 -0.85 2.34 -4.21
N ILE A 142 -0.22 3.22 -3.43
CA ILE A 142 1.24 3.35 -3.38
C ILE A 142 1.72 2.79 -2.05
N THR A 143 2.58 1.78 -2.12
CA THR A 143 3.11 1.07 -0.96
C THR A 143 4.62 1.31 -0.87
N PRO A 144 5.09 2.24 -0.01
CA PRO A 144 6.52 2.39 0.23
C PRO A 144 7.11 1.10 0.83
N ASN A 145 8.41 0.89 0.65
CA ASN A 145 9.10 -0.26 1.22
C ASN A 145 9.23 -0.12 2.75
N SER A 146 9.69 -1.17 3.43
CA SER A 146 9.74 -1.18 4.91
C SER A 146 10.69 -0.13 5.53
N CYS A 147 11.57 0.49 4.75
CA CYS A 147 12.36 1.63 5.21
C CYS A 147 11.59 2.95 5.01
N SER A 148 11.02 3.13 3.82
CA SER A 148 10.31 4.33 3.41
C SER A 148 8.96 4.52 4.12
N ASP A 149 8.31 3.45 4.56
CA ASP A 149 7.07 3.49 5.35
C ASP A 149 7.29 3.74 6.85
N MET A 150 8.56 3.79 7.28
CA MET A 150 9.08 3.96 8.65
C MET A 150 9.02 2.73 9.56
N HIS A 151 8.71 1.54 9.03
CA HIS A 151 8.69 0.28 9.78
C HIS A 151 10.07 -0.07 10.33
N ASP A 152 11.05 -0.24 9.44
CA ASP A 152 12.40 -0.74 9.72
C ASP A 152 13.45 0.38 9.82
N CYS A 153 13.12 1.58 9.34
CA CYS A 153 14.00 2.74 9.34
C CYS A 153 13.47 3.90 10.19
N SER A 154 14.27 4.97 10.31
CA SER A 154 13.90 6.16 11.08
C SER A 154 12.76 6.94 10.43
N THR A 155 12.08 7.75 11.23
CA THR A 155 11.07 8.71 10.74
C THR A 155 11.67 9.72 9.75
N ALA A 156 12.96 10.04 9.86
CA ALA A 156 13.64 10.89 8.89
C ALA A 156 13.76 10.24 7.50
N ALA A 157 13.94 8.91 7.43
CA ALA A 157 13.99 8.20 6.15
C ALA A 157 12.65 8.28 5.42
N GLY A 158 11.55 7.97 6.12
CA GLY A 158 10.21 8.06 5.52
C GLY A 158 9.76 9.48 5.21
N ASP A 159 10.11 10.47 6.04
CA ASP A 159 9.82 11.89 5.76
C ASP A 159 10.56 12.37 4.51
N GLY A 160 11.85 11.98 4.40
CA GLY A 160 12.66 12.25 3.22
C GLY A 160 12.08 11.60 1.95
N TRP A 161 11.69 10.34 2.02
CA TRP A 161 11.02 9.65 0.91
C TRP A 161 9.73 10.37 0.50
N LEU A 162 8.87 10.70 1.46
CA LEU A 162 7.60 11.37 1.19
C LEU A 162 7.81 12.75 0.55
N SER A 163 8.81 13.51 1.02
CA SER A 163 9.16 14.83 0.50
C SER A 163 9.62 14.84 -0.97
N GLN A 164 10.16 13.72 -1.45
CA GLN A 164 10.69 13.58 -2.81
C GLN A 164 9.64 13.01 -3.77
N ASN A 165 8.75 12.15 -3.26
CA ASN A 165 7.82 11.39 -4.10
C ASN A 165 6.45 12.03 -4.20
N LEU A 166 5.89 12.57 -3.09
CA LEU A 166 4.56 13.15 -3.11
C LEU A 166 4.40 14.34 -4.07
N PRO A 167 5.38 15.27 -4.22
CA PRO A 167 5.24 16.37 -5.18
C PRO A 167 5.23 15.98 -6.66
N GLN A 168 5.54 14.72 -6.98
CA GLN A 168 5.53 14.20 -8.36
C GLN A 168 4.17 13.61 -8.75
N ILE A 169 3.22 13.55 -7.82
CA ILE A 169 1.87 12.99 -7.97
C ILE A 169 0.86 14.14 -8.02
#